data_AF-A0ABD2QNH3-F1
#
_entry.id   AF-A0ABD2QNH3-F1
#
_cell.length_a   1.000
_cell.length_b   1.000
_cell.length_c   1.000
_cell.angle_alpha   90.00
_cell.angle_beta   90.00
_cell.angle_gamma   90.00
#
_symmetry.space_group_name_H-M   'P 1'
#
loop_
_entity.id
_entity.type
_entity.pdbx_description
1 polymer ?
#
loop_
_entity_poly.entity_id
_entity_poly.type
_entity_poly.pdbx_seq_one_letter_code
_entity_poly.pdbx_strand_id
1 'polypeptide(L)'
;MASIFDNYERQFGKLSAEITQMMAELLREYSDGNKKTISARISQTFEESNEILEQMELELDEMPSEARPKYSNRVQCFKKELENLRKEYKSPKYSIKQETRLRLDSDEIVHFDNRVDVDMRTQLLDNTSRLERSSNRLNDGVASALQSEEIGAGILADLSQQRETLQNSRERLRRANEDLSRSGRILSEMTKKQNRLVLVLVIFLLVMAFLAVIYTLLHKNSSSSDAANMLPNVQPTSTPSKNAIASL
;
A
#
# COMPACT_ATOMS: atom_id res chain seq x y z
N MET A 1 0.60 -6.55 -12.10
CA MET A 1 0.43 -5.35 -11.25
C MET A 1 1.75 -4.87 -10.66
N ALA A 2 2.40 -5.56 -9.70
CA ALA A 2 3.66 -5.07 -9.12
C ALA A 2 4.79 -4.83 -10.16
N SER A 3 4.98 -5.74 -11.14
CA SER A 3 6.03 -5.57 -12.16
C SER A 3 5.75 -4.49 -13.20
N ILE A 4 4.50 -4.03 -13.35
CA ILE A 4 4.13 -2.96 -14.27
C ILE A 4 4.49 -1.62 -13.62
N PHE A 5 4.12 -1.46 -12.34
CA PHE A 5 4.52 -0.31 -11.56
C PHE A 5 6.06 -0.17 -11.46
N ASP A 6 6.77 -1.28 -11.22
CA ASP A 6 8.24 -1.27 -11.22
C ASP A 6 8.85 -0.86 -12.57
N ASN A 7 8.15 -1.12 -13.68
CA ASN A 7 8.57 -0.70 -15.01
C ASN A 7 8.38 0.82 -15.17
N TYR A 8 7.22 1.35 -14.81
CA TYR A 8 6.97 2.80 -14.83
C TYR A 8 7.93 3.58 -13.95
N GLU A 9 8.27 3.05 -12.78
CA GLU A 9 9.26 3.66 -11.91
C GLU A 9 10.65 3.74 -12.56
N ARG A 10 11.08 2.67 -13.23
CA ARG A 10 12.35 2.68 -13.98
C ARG A 10 12.32 3.66 -15.14
N GLN A 11 11.20 3.75 -15.84
CA GLN A 11 11.02 4.72 -16.93
C GLN A 11 11.09 6.15 -16.42
N PHE A 12 10.37 6.47 -15.34
CA PHE A 12 10.44 7.79 -14.69
C PHE A 12 11.85 8.12 -14.20
N GLY A 13 12.55 7.15 -13.59
CA GLY A 13 13.95 7.31 -13.18
C GLY A 13 14.90 7.60 -14.34
N LYS A 14 14.65 7.01 -15.52
CA LYS A 14 15.42 7.31 -16.74
C LYS A 14 15.12 8.72 -17.26
N LEU A 15 13.85 9.10 -17.33
CA LEU A 15 13.44 10.42 -17.84
C LEU A 15 13.92 11.55 -16.94
N SER A 16 13.82 11.41 -15.61
CA SER A 16 14.35 12.39 -14.64
C SER A 16 15.87 12.56 -14.74
N ALA A 17 16.61 11.48 -14.94
CA ALA A 17 18.05 11.54 -15.21
C ALA A 17 18.36 12.23 -16.54
N GLU A 18 17.58 11.96 -17.60
CA GLU A 18 17.72 12.61 -18.91
C GLU A 18 17.44 14.12 -18.81
N ILE A 19 16.38 14.53 -18.11
CA ILE A 19 16.07 15.94 -17.83
C ILE A 19 17.26 16.62 -17.14
N THR A 20 17.78 16.01 -16.07
CA THR A 20 18.91 16.56 -15.31
C THR A 20 20.16 16.69 -16.17
N GLN A 21 20.44 15.69 -17.01
CA GLN A 21 21.57 15.71 -17.94
C GLN A 21 21.43 16.81 -18.99
N MET A 22 20.26 16.93 -19.62
CA MET A 22 20.00 17.98 -20.62
C MET A 22 20.03 19.38 -20.00
N MET A 23 19.57 19.53 -18.76
CA MET A 23 19.71 20.79 -18.01
C MET A 23 21.19 21.14 -17.81
N ALA A 24 22.03 20.17 -17.43
CA ALA A 24 23.47 20.37 -17.32
C ALA A 24 24.13 20.69 -18.67
N GLU A 25 23.66 20.09 -19.76
CA GLU A 25 24.11 20.37 -21.13
C GLU A 25 23.74 21.80 -21.56
N LEU A 26 22.52 22.25 -21.24
CA LEU A 26 22.04 23.60 -21.53
C LEU A 26 22.89 24.70 -20.85
N LEU A 27 23.45 24.42 -19.68
CA LEU A 27 24.39 25.31 -18.98
C LEU A 27 25.76 25.41 -19.66
N ARG A 28 26.18 24.37 -20.40
CA ARG A 28 27.51 24.28 -21.03
C ARG A 28 27.50 24.73 -22.49
N GLU A 29 26.34 24.71 -23.12
CA GLU A 29 26.15 25.14 -24.50
C GLU A 29 26.27 26.66 -24.63
N TYR A 30 26.88 27.15 -25.71
CA TYR A 30 27.05 28.59 -25.98
C TYR A 30 26.19 29.04 -27.16
N SER A 31 25.81 28.14 -28.06
CA SER A 31 24.97 28.46 -29.23
C SER A 31 23.50 28.63 -28.84
N ASP A 32 22.93 29.81 -29.11
CA ASP A 32 21.51 30.12 -28.82
C ASP A 32 20.54 29.22 -29.60
N GLY A 33 20.93 28.77 -30.80
CA GLY A 33 20.16 27.82 -31.59
C GLY A 33 20.10 26.43 -30.95
N ASN A 34 21.24 25.93 -30.48
CA ASN A 34 21.30 24.64 -29.78
C ASN A 34 20.58 24.70 -28.43
N LYS A 35 20.71 25.82 -27.69
CA LYS A 35 19.96 26.05 -26.44
C LYS A 35 18.46 25.95 -26.64
N LYS A 36 17.93 26.53 -27.72
CA LYS A 36 16.50 26.42 -28.04
C LYS A 36 16.10 24.97 -28.33
N THR A 37 16.89 24.24 -29.13
CA THR A 37 16.62 22.82 -29.40
C THR A 37 16.66 21.96 -28.14
N ILE A 38 17.66 22.16 -27.28
CA ILE A 38 17.78 21.46 -25.99
C ILE A 38 16.60 21.83 -25.07
N SER A 39 16.21 23.11 -25.02
CA SER A 39 15.06 23.56 -24.21
C SER A 39 13.73 22.96 -24.68
N ALA A 40 13.54 22.81 -25.99
CA ALA A 40 12.37 22.15 -26.57
C ALA A 40 12.36 20.66 -26.21
N ARG A 41 13.53 20.00 -26.28
CA ARG A 41 13.67 18.59 -25.89
C ARG A 41 13.43 18.37 -24.40
N ILE A 42 13.97 19.23 -23.53
CA ILE A 42 13.68 19.20 -22.09
C ILE A 42 12.17 19.32 -21.85
N SER A 43 11.49 20.23 -22.56
CA SER A 43 10.04 20.42 -22.43
C SER A 43 9.27 19.17 -22.88
N GLN A 44 9.70 18.51 -23.96
CA GLN A 44 9.13 17.24 -24.40
C GLN A 44 9.33 16.13 -23.36
N THR A 45 10.52 15.98 -22.79
CA THR A 45 10.81 14.95 -21.77
C THR A 45 10.05 15.20 -20.46
N PHE A 46 9.75 16.46 -20.12
CA PHE A 46 8.83 16.78 -19.03
C PHE A 46 7.41 16.27 -19.31
N GLU A 47 6.94 16.37 -20.55
CA GLU A 47 5.63 15.86 -20.95
C GLU A 47 5.59 14.33 -20.89
N GLU A 48 6.60 13.66 -21.45
CA GLU A 48 6.75 12.20 -21.36
C GLU A 48 6.80 11.72 -19.89
N SER A 49 7.46 12.48 -19.00
CA SER A 49 7.48 12.17 -17.57
C SER A 49 6.11 12.31 -16.91
N ASN A 50 5.31 13.30 -17.34
CA ASN A 50 3.93 13.47 -16.89
C ASN A 50 3.05 12.32 -17.37
N GLU A 51 3.15 11.89 -18.63
CA GLU A 51 2.39 10.75 -19.16
C GLU A 51 2.66 9.47 -18.34
N ILE A 52 3.92 9.22 -17.96
CA ILE A 52 4.28 8.07 -17.13
C ILE A 52 3.70 8.19 -15.71
N LEU A 53 3.63 9.40 -15.14
CA LEU A 53 2.96 9.62 -13.86
C LEU A 53 1.45 9.38 -13.94
N GLU A 54 0.79 9.85 -15.00
CA GLU A 54 -0.63 9.59 -15.25
C GLU A 54 -0.90 8.08 -15.39
N GLN A 55 -0.05 7.35 -16.11
CA GLN A 55 -0.15 5.88 -16.21
C GLN A 55 0.02 5.21 -14.84
N MET A 56 0.95 5.68 -13.99
CA MET A 56 1.09 5.17 -12.62
C MET A 56 -0.14 5.45 -11.76
N GLU A 57 -0.84 6.57 -11.99
CA GLU A 57 -2.08 6.91 -11.28
C GLU A 57 -3.27 6.05 -11.70
N LEU A 58 -3.39 5.77 -13.00
CA LEU A 58 -4.41 4.84 -13.53
C LEU A 58 -4.23 3.44 -12.92
N GLU A 59 -3.00 2.92 -12.92
CA GLU A 59 -2.70 1.63 -12.29
C GLU A 59 -2.94 1.63 -10.78
N LEU A 60 -2.76 2.78 -10.11
CA LEU A 60 -3.06 2.94 -8.70
C LEU A 60 -4.55 2.82 -8.39
N ASP A 61 -5.41 3.24 -9.32
CA ASP A 61 -6.86 3.13 -9.17
C ASP A 61 -7.35 1.70 -9.42
N GLU A 62 -6.68 0.94 -10.30
CA GLU A 62 -6.97 -0.48 -10.54
C GLU A 62 -6.48 -1.41 -9.41
N MET A 63 -5.65 -0.93 -8.49
CA MET A 63 -5.09 -1.72 -7.40
C MET A 63 -6.03 -1.93 -6.19
N PRO A 64 -5.95 -3.10 -5.52
CA PRO A 64 -6.70 -3.35 -4.30
C PRO A 64 -6.28 -2.42 -3.14
N SER A 65 -7.25 -2.07 -2.29
CA SER A 65 -7.11 -1.05 -1.24
C SER A 65 -5.98 -1.30 -0.23
N GLU A 66 -5.50 -2.54 -0.10
CA GLU A 66 -4.43 -2.91 0.83
C GLU A 66 -3.03 -2.51 0.32
N ALA A 67 -2.80 -2.50 -0.99
CA ALA A 67 -1.52 -2.15 -1.61
C ALA A 67 -1.46 -0.66 -2.02
N ARG A 68 -2.62 -0.06 -2.30
CA ARG A 68 -2.78 1.34 -2.74
C ARG A 68 -2.01 2.39 -1.92
N PRO A 69 -2.01 2.40 -0.57
CA PRO A 69 -1.35 3.47 0.20
C PRO A 69 0.17 3.49 0.01
N LYS A 70 0.82 2.34 -0.18
CA LYS A 70 2.27 2.26 -0.40
C LYS A 70 2.67 2.87 -1.74
N TYR A 71 1.96 2.51 -2.81
CA TYR A 71 2.22 3.00 -4.16
C TYR A 71 1.80 4.46 -4.33
N SER A 72 0.73 4.89 -3.66
CA SER A 72 0.25 6.28 -3.68
C SER A 72 1.29 7.24 -3.11
N ASN A 73 1.91 6.90 -1.97
CA ASN A 73 2.99 7.71 -1.41
C ASN A 73 4.18 7.86 -2.38
N ARG A 74 4.48 6.79 -3.13
CA ARG A 74 5.60 6.76 -4.08
C ARG A 74 5.34 7.64 -5.31
N VAL A 75 4.13 7.58 -5.88
CA VAL A 75 3.71 8.48 -6.97
C VAL A 75 3.72 9.95 -6.53
N GLN A 76 3.27 10.24 -5.31
CA GLN A 76 3.34 11.59 -4.75
C GLN A 76 4.79 12.09 -4.61
N CYS A 77 5.74 11.23 -4.22
CA CYS A 77 7.16 11.57 -4.21
C CYS A 77 7.69 11.89 -5.62
N PHE A 78 7.33 11.11 -6.62
CA PHE A 78 7.75 11.36 -8.01
C PHE A 78 7.14 12.65 -8.58
N LYS A 79 5.87 12.95 -8.29
CA LYS A 79 5.24 14.25 -8.63
C LYS A 79 6.03 15.42 -8.06
N LYS A 80 6.38 15.34 -6.78
CA LYS A 80 7.15 16.39 -6.10
C LYS A 80 8.56 16.54 -6.66
N GLU A 81 9.21 15.43 -7.02
CA GLU A 81 10.50 15.45 -7.68
C GLU A 81 10.44 16.14 -9.05
N LEU A 82 9.46 15.80 -9.88
CA LEU A 82 9.25 16.43 -11.18
C LEU A 82 8.96 17.94 -11.05
N GLU A 83 8.18 18.34 -10.03
CA GLU A 83 7.91 19.73 -9.71
C GLU A 83 9.19 20.49 -9.33
N ASN A 84 10.05 19.88 -8.51
CA ASN A 84 11.33 20.48 -8.13
C ASN A 84 12.25 20.66 -9.34
N LEU A 85 12.34 19.66 -10.22
CA LEU A 85 13.08 19.75 -11.48
C LEU A 85 12.53 20.86 -12.37
N ARG A 86 11.21 20.99 -12.46
CA ARG A 86 10.55 22.06 -13.26
C ARG A 86 10.84 23.45 -12.69
N LYS A 87 10.86 23.60 -11.37
CA LYS A 87 11.25 24.86 -10.70
C LYS A 87 12.72 25.19 -10.95
N GLU A 88 13.59 24.19 -10.86
CA GLU A 88 15.02 24.36 -11.14
C GLU A 88 15.25 24.79 -12.59
N TYR A 89 14.57 24.15 -13.55
CA TYR A 89 14.61 24.49 -14.97
C TYR A 89 14.05 25.89 -15.28
N LYS A 90 13.01 26.35 -14.58
CA LYS A 90 12.51 27.72 -14.71
C LYS A 90 13.42 28.77 -14.07
N SER A 91 14.47 28.37 -13.35
CA SER A 91 15.37 29.31 -12.70
C SER A 91 16.17 30.13 -13.72
N PRO A 92 16.62 31.35 -13.37
CA PRO A 92 17.39 32.22 -14.27
C PRO A 92 18.71 31.61 -14.78
N LYS A 93 19.15 30.49 -14.19
CA LYS A 93 20.34 29.73 -14.62
C LYS A 93 20.13 29.05 -15.97
N TYR A 94 18.90 28.67 -16.29
CA TYR A 94 18.53 27.97 -17.52
C TYR A 94 17.68 28.86 -18.44
N SER A 95 17.28 30.05 -17.99
CA SER A 95 16.65 31.02 -18.88
C SER A 95 17.62 31.37 -20.00
N ILE A 96 17.19 31.11 -21.24
CA ILE A 96 17.87 31.55 -22.46
C ILE A 96 17.89 33.08 -22.41
N LYS A 97 18.94 33.64 -21.80
CA LYS A 97 19.25 35.06 -21.87
C LYS A 97 19.48 35.33 -23.34
N GLN A 98 18.49 35.94 -23.99
CA GLN A 98 18.71 36.70 -25.21
C GLN A 98 19.76 37.75 -24.86
N GLU A 99 21.02 37.46 -25.20
CA GLU A 99 22.10 38.42 -25.08
C GLU A 99 21.79 39.59 -26.02
N THR A 100 21.16 40.61 -25.46
CA THR A 100 21.17 41.97 -26.03
C THR A 100 21.77 42.94 -25.00
N ARG A 101 22.70 42.44 -24.20
CA ARG A 101 23.53 43.27 -23.33
C ARG A 101 24.98 42.84 -23.51
N LEU A 102 25.81 43.83 -23.88
CA LEU A 102 27.28 43.86 -23.78
C LEU A 102 28.11 43.46 -25.01
N ARG A 103 27.77 44.03 -26.17
CA ARG A 103 28.80 44.44 -27.18
C ARG A 103 28.71 45.93 -27.53
N LEU A 104 28.29 46.73 -26.54
CA LEU A 104 28.47 48.19 -26.53
C LEU A 104 29.70 48.43 -25.67
N ASP A 105 30.86 48.53 -26.32
CA ASP A 105 32.01 49.38 -25.96
C ASP A 105 33.21 48.92 -26.80
N SER A 106 33.37 49.45 -28.03
CA SER A 106 34.69 49.56 -28.71
C SER A 106 34.63 50.08 -30.17
N ASP A 107 33.71 50.99 -30.55
CA ASP A 107 33.92 51.78 -31.79
C ASP A 107 33.11 53.08 -31.77
N GLU A 108 33.43 53.93 -30.80
CA GLU A 108 33.31 55.38 -30.96
C GLU A 108 34.46 55.79 -31.89
N ILE A 109 34.17 56.26 -33.12
CA ILE A 109 34.49 57.59 -33.67
C ILE A 109 33.72 57.70 -35.02
N VAL A 110 33.24 58.91 -35.32
CA VAL A 110 32.83 59.47 -36.63
C VAL A 110 31.31 59.62 -36.90
N HIS A 111 30.91 60.91 -37.00
CA HIS A 111 29.66 61.48 -37.52
C HIS A 111 28.53 61.85 -36.53
N PHE A 112 28.84 62.85 -35.72
CA PHE A 112 27.92 63.81 -35.09
C PHE A 112 27.45 64.81 -36.15
N ASP A 113 26.16 64.80 -36.56
CA ASP A 113 25.32 66.01 -36.76
C ASP A 113 23.90 65.75 -37.33
N ASN A 114 23.42 64.51 -37.51
CA ASN A 114 22.07 64.30 -38.09
C ASN A 114 21.26 63.10 -37.55
N ARG A 115 21.55 62.61 -36.33
CA ARG A 115 20.92 61.40 -35.77
C ARG A 115 20.06 61.58 -34.52
N VAL A 116 20.03 62.78 -33.92
CA VAL A 116 19.41 62.98 -32.59
C VAL A 116 17.89 62.73 -32.59
N ASP A 117 17.19 63.00 -33.69
CA ASP A 117 15.73 62.81 -33.76
C ASP A 117 15.31 61.35 -34.06
N VAL A 118 16.10 60.65 -34.89
CA VAL A 118 15.84 59.24 -35.22
C VAL A 118 16.15 58.36 -34.01
N ASP A 119 17.24 58.64 -33.28
CA ASP A 119 17.71 57.80 -32.18
C ASP A 119 16.75 57.85 -30.97
N MET A 120 16.14 59.00 -30.71
CA MET A 120 15.13 59.18 -29.67
C MET A 120 13.84 58.40 -29.99
N ARG A 121 13.40 58.38 -31.27
CA ARG A 121 12.23 57.61 -31.69
C ARG A 121 12.47 56.10 -31.64
N THR A 122 13.65 55.62 -32.02
CA THR A 122 14.02 54.20 -31.84
C THR A 122 14.12 53.82 -30.38
N GLN A 123 14.64 54.69 -29.50
CA GLN A 123 14.64 54.45 -28.05
C GLN A 123 13.24 54.37 -27.44
N LEU A 124 12.29 55.18 -27.90
CA LEU A 124 10.91 55.14 -27.40
C LEU A 124 10.17 53.88 -27.88
N LEU A 125 10.39 53.46 -29.12
CA LEU A 125 9.86 52.20 -29.66
C LEU A 125 10.48 50.98 -28.96
N ASP A 126 11.79 51.01 -28.67
CA ASP A 126 12.46 49.96 -27.91
C ASP A 126 11.92 49.86 -26.49
N ASN A 127 11.75 51.00 -25.79
CA ASN A 127 11.13 51.03 -24.46
C ASN A 127 9.69 50.51 -24.47
N THR A 128 8.90 50.84 -25.50
CA THR A 128 7.54 50.29 -25.68
C THR A 128 7.56 48.77 -25.86
N SER A 129 8.43 48.27 -26.74
CA SER A 129 8.55 46.83 -26.99
C SER A 129 9.04 46.06 -25.76
N ARG A 130 9.90 46.67 -24.93
CA ARG A 130 10.36 46.12 -23.66
C ARG A 130 9.25 46.07 -22.63
N LEU A 131 8.41 47.10 -22.57
CA LEU A 131 7.26 47.14 -21.69
C LEU A 131 6.23 46.07 -22.06
N GLU A 132 5.93 45.92 -23.35
CA GLU A 132 5.02 44.89 -23.87
C GLU A 132 5.52 43.48 -23.53
N ARG A 133 6.82 43.20 -23.75
CA ARG A 133 7.42 41.90 -23.38
C ARG A 133 7.42 41.66 -21.88
N SER A 134 7.69 42.68 -21.07
CA SER A 134 7.64 42.56 -19.62
C SER A 134 6.21 42.31 -19.15
N SER A 135 5.22 42.96 -19.77
CA SER A 135 3.80 42.77 -19.48
C SER A 135 3.36 41.34 -19.81
N ASN A 136 3.73 40.81 -20.97
CA ASN A 136 3.40 39.43 -21.36
C ASN A 136 4.03 38.41 -20.40
N ARG A 137 5.30 38.60 -20.00
CA ARG A 137 5.96 37.74 -19.01
C ARG A 137 5.32 37.80 -17.63
N LEU A 138 4.85 38.98 -17.22
CA LEU A 138 4.12 39.15 -15.96
C LEU A 138 2.80 38.38 -16.02
N ASN A 139 2.09 38.48 -17.14
CA ASN A 139 0.82 37.77 -17.36
C ASN A 139 1.01 36.25 -17.38
N ASP A 140 2.05 35.75 -18.08
CA ASP A 140 2.40 34.32 -18.11
C ASP A 140 2.82 33.81 -16.73
N GLY A 141 3.52 34.64 -15.96
CA GLY A 141 3.91 34.36 -14.58
C GLY A 141 2.70 34.27 -13.64
N VAL A 142 1.75 35.20 -13.76
CA VAL A 142 0.49 35.21 -13.00
C VAL A 142 -0.36 33.99 -13.37
N ALA A 143 -0.48 33.66 -14.65
CA ALA A 143 -1.20 32.47 -15.10
C ALA A 143 -0.57 31.18 -14.57
N SER A 144 0.76 31.08 -14.60
CA SER A 144 1.49 29.93 -14.03
C SER A 144 1.32 29.83 -12.51
N ALA A 145 1.25 30.96 -11.80
CA ALA A 145 1.05 30.99 -10.36
C ALA A 145 -0.37 30.55 -9.99
N LEU A 146 -1.39 31.03 -10.71
CA LEU A 146 -2.79 30.60 -10.55
C LEU A 146 -2.97 29.11 -10.80
N GLN A 147 -2.37 28.58 -11.87
CA GLN A 147 -2.39 27.14 -12.14
C GLN A 147 -1.72 26.35 -11.00
N SER A 148 -0.64 26.87 -10.44
CA SER A 148 0.05 26.25 -9.30
C SER A 148 -0.78 26.32 -8.01
N GLU A 149 -1.55 27.39 -7.81
CA GLU A 149 -2.48 27.54 -6.70
C GLU A 149 -3.65 26.54 -6.80
N GLU A 150 -4.23 26.40 -7.99
CA GLU A 150 -5.31 25.44 -8.26
C GLU A 150 -4.87 24.00 -8.00
N ILE A 151 -3.69 23.63 -8.51
CA ILE A 151 -3.10 22.31 -8.25
C ILE A 151 -2.78 22.12 -6.76
N GLY A 152 -2.22 23.15 -6.11
CA GLY A 152 -1.93 23.12 -4.68
C GLY A 152 -3.20 22.94 -3.83
N ALA A 153 -4.29 23.60 -4.21
CA ALA A 153 -5.60 23.43 -3.58
C ALA A 153 -6.15 22.00 -3.78
N GLY A 154 -6.00 21.43 -4.98
CA GLY A 154 -6.35 20.04 -5.27
C GLY A 154 -5.59 19.05 -4.39
N ILE A 155 -4.27 19.22 -4.25
CA ILE A 155 -3.44 18.38 -3.36
C ILE A 155 -3.89 18.51 -1.90
N LEU A 156 -4.22 19.71 -1.45
CA LEU A 156 -4.70 19.92 -0.07
C LEU A 156 -6.03 19.22 0.18
N ALA A 157 -6.93 19.24 -0.80
CA ALA A 157 -8.21 18.53 -0.75
C ALA A 157 -8.01 17.01 -0.71
N ASP A 158 -7.15 16.46 -1.57
CA ASP A 158 -6.81 15.03 -1.59
C ASP A 158 -6.18 14.58 -0.28
N LEU A 159 -5.24 15.35 0.27
CA LEU A 159 -4.63 15.05 1.57
C LEU A 159 -5.65 15.09 2.71
N SER A 160 -6.61 16.02 2.66
CA SER A 160 -7.71 16.07 3.62
C SER A 160 -8.59 14.82 3.53
N GLN A 161 -8.96 14.40 2.32
CA GLN A 161 -9.75 13.19 2.09
C GLN A 161 -8.99 11.91 2.50
N GLN A 162 -7.69 11.85 2.22
CA GLN A 162 -6.83 10.75 2.68
C GLN A 162 -6.73 10.72 4.21
N ARG A 163 -6.62 11.88 4.87
CA ARG A 163 -6.62 11.98 6.34
C ARG A 163 -7.93 11.47 6.94
N GLU A 164 -9.07 11.84 6.36
CA GLU A 164 -10.39 11.36 6.79
C GLU A 164 -10.50 9.84 6.61
N THR A 165 -10.05 9.31 5.47
CA THR A 165 -10.03 7.87 5.19
C THR A 165 -9.14 7.12 6.21
N LEU A 166 -7.97 7.68 6.53
CA LEU A 166 -7.05 7.11 7.53
C LEU A 166 -7.67 7.14 8.94
N GLN A 167 -8.35 8.22 9.31
CA GLN A 167 -9.07 8.32 10.59
C GLN A 167 -10.19 7.28 10.68
N ASN A 168 -11.00 7.13 9.63
CA ASN A 168 -12.06 6.14 9.56
C ASN A 168 -11.52 4.70 9.63
N SER A 169 -10.40 4.42 8.95
CA SER A 169 -9.72 3.12 9.03
C SER A 169 -9.17 2.85 10.44
N ARG A 170 -8.55 3.85 11.09
CA ARG A 170 -8.09 3.75 12.49
C ARG A 170 -9.25 3.51 13.46
N GLU A 171 -10.38 4.15 13.26
CA GLU A 171 -11.55 3.95 14.12
C GLU A 171 -12.17 2.57 13.92
N ARG A 172 -12.24 2.07 12.68
CA ARG A 172 -12.64 0.68 12.37
C ARG A 172 -11.68 -0.32 12.99
N LEU A 173 -10.37 -0.09 12.94
CA LEU A 173 -9.37 -0.93 13.61
C LEU A 173 -9.51 -0.88 15.14
N ARG A 174 -9.79 0.29 15.72
CA ARG A 174 -10.01 0.41 17.16
C ARG A 174 -11.25 -0.37 17.62
N ARG A 175 -12.36 -0.26 16.87
CA ARG A 175 -13.58 -1.04 17.12
C ARG A 175 -13.35 -2.52 16.93
N ALA A 176 -12.67 -2.93 15.85
CA ALA A 176 -12.28 -4.32 15.63
C ALA A 176 -11.39 -4.85 16.77
N ASN A 177 -10.48 -4.05 17.32
CA ASN A 177 -9.65 -4.44 18.47
C ASN A 177 -10.47 -4.55 19.78
N GLU A 178 -11.45 -3.66 20.01
CA GLU A 178 -12.40 -3.77 21.11
C GLU A 178 -13.30 -5.02 20.98
N ASP A 179 -13.78 -5.31 19.78
CA ASP A 179 -14.59 -6.49 19.47
C ASP A 179 -13.77 -7.79 19.54
N LEU A 180 -12.50 -7.76 19.15
CA LEU A 180 -11.57 -8.89 19.32
C LEU A 180 -11.24 -9.12 20.80
N SER A 181 -11.10 -8.06 21.60
CA SER A 181 -10.93 -8.14 23.06
C SER A 181 -12.16 -8.76 23.75
N ARG A 182 -13.37 -8.33 23.36
CA ARG A 182 -14.62 -8.91 23.87
C ARG A 182 -14.80 -10.36 23.42
N SER A 183 -14.51 -10.65 22.16
CA SER A 183 -14.62 -12.01 21.59
C SER A 183 -13.58 -12.96 22.20
N GLY A 184 -12.36 -12.50 22.46
CA GLY A 184 -11.32 -13.28 23.14
C GLY A 184 -11.69 -13.65 24.57
N ARG A 185 -12.44 -12.79 25.27
CA ARG A 185 -12.95 -13.08 26.62
C ARG A 185 -14.08 -14.13 26.60
N ILE A 186 -14.95 -14.08 25.58
CA ILE A 186 -16.03 -15.06 25.40
C ILE A 186 -15.47 -16.41 24.89
N LEU A 187 -14.48 -16.42 23.99
CA LEU A 187 -13.81 -17.63 23.51
C LEU A 187 -13.02 -18.33 24.64
N SER A 188 -12.36 -17.57 25.51
CA SER A 188 -11.66 -18.13 26.68
C SER A 188 -12.63 -18.78 27.69
N GLU A 189 -13.85 -18.28 27.78
CA GLU A 189 -14.90 -18.90 28.60
C GLU A 189 -15.54 -20.13 27.94
N MET A 190 -15.74 -20.12 26.62
CA MET A 190 -16.33 -21.26 25.88
C MET A 190 -15.40 -22.48 25.86
N THR A 191 -14.10 -22.29 25.63
CA THR A 191 -13.10 -23.37 25.60
C THR A 191 -12.93 -24.06 26.96
N LYS A 192 -13.02 -23.31 28.06
CA LYS A 192 -12.99 -23.88 29.42
C LYS A 192 -14.28 -24.62 29.79
N LYS A 193 -15.44 -24.21 29.27
CA LYS A 193 -16.73 -24.87 29.54
C LYS A 193 -16.94 -26.13 28.69
N GLN A 194 -16.42 -26.20 27.46
CA GLN A 194 -16.55 -27.40 26.62
C GLN A 194 -15.79 -28.62 27.15
N ASN A 195 -14.58 -28.45 27.70
CA ASN A 195 -13.83 -29.56 28.28
C ASN A 195 -14.56 -30.19 29.49
N ARG A 196 -15.31 -29.40 30.27
CA ARG A 196 -16.10 -29.93 31.40
C ARG A 196 -17.28 -30.79 30.92
N LEU A 197 -17.94 -30.41 29.83
CA LEU A 197 -19.09 -31.15 29.30
C LEU A 197 -18.66 -32.49 28.68
N VAL A 198 -17.56 -32.49 27.94
CA VAL A 198 -16.95 -33.73 27.39
C VAL A 198 -16.50 -34.67 28.51
N LEU A 199 -15.88 -34.15 29.57
CA LEU A 199 -15.46 -34.95 30.73
C LEU A 199 -16.66 -35.62 31.42
N VAL A 200 -17.75 -34.88 31.65
CA VAL A 200 -18.97 -35.43 32.28
C VAL A 200 -19.59 -36.54 31.44
N LEU A 201 -19.62 -36.38 30.12
CA LEU A 201 -20.15 -37.39 29.20
C LEU A 201 -19.32 -38.69 29.25
N VAL A 202 -17.99 -38.59 29.26
CA VAL A 202 -17.09 -39.75 29.34
C VAL A 202 -17.27 -40.49 30.67
N ILE A 203 -17.36 -39.77 31.79
CA ILE A 203 -17.60 -40.38 33.11
C ILE A 203 -18.95 -41.09 33.13
N PHE A 204 -20.00 -40.48 32.59
CA PHE A 204 -21.32 -41.08 32.50
C PHE A 204 -21.31 -42.40 31.72
N LEU A 205 -20.64 -42.44 30.55
CA LEU A 205 -20.48 -43.66 29.76
C LEU A 205 -19.73 -44.76 30.51
N LEU A 206 -18.66 -44.41 31.24
CA LEU A 206 -17.92 -45.34 32.08
C LEU A 206 -18.79 -45.97 33.17
N VAL A 207 -19.58 -45.16 33.87
CA VAL A 207 -20.50 -45.63 34.91
C VAL A 207 -21.57 -46.56 34.30
N MET A 208 -22.13 -46.19 33.16
CA MET A 208 -23.11 -47.02 32.45
C MET A 208 -22.52 -48.38 32.05
N ALA A 209 -21.29 -48.39 31.52
CA ALA A 209 -20.59 -49.63 31.18
C ALA A 209 -20.34 -50.50 32.42
N PHE A 210 -19.96 -49.90 33.55
CA PHE A 210 -19.74 -50.62 34.81
C PHE A 210 -21.04 -51.26 35.33
N LEU A 211 -22.15 -50.51 35.29
CA LEU A 211 -23.47 -51.03 35.65
C LEU A 211 -23.92 -52.18 34.74
N ALA A 212 -23.66 -52.10 33.43
CA ALA A 212 -23.96 -53.16 32.49
C ALA A 212 -23.16 -54.45 32.79
N VAL A 213 -21.88 -54.32 33.15
CA VAL A 213 -21.05 -55.47 33.57
C VAL A 213 -21.61 -56.10 34.85
N ILE A 214 -21.98 -55.31 35.84
CA ILE A 214 -22.57 -55.83 37.09
C ILE A 214 -23.91 -56.52 36.80
N TYR A 215 -24.78 -55.92 36.00
CA TYR A 215 -26.07 -56.51 35.64
C TYR A 215 -25.90 -57.87 34.93
N THR A 216 -24.99 -57.96 33.98
CA THR A 216 -24.71 -59.22 33.27
C THR A 216 -24.10 -60.28 34.18
N LEU A 217 -23.24 -59.88 35.13
CA LEU A 217 -22.69 -60.80 36.12
C LEU A 217 -23.77 -61.34 37.07
N LEU A 218 -24.66 -60.46 37.55
CA LEU A 218 -25.70 -60.81 38.52
C LEU A 218 -26.81 -61.66 37.88
N HIS A 219 -27.18 -61.35 36.63
CA HIS A 219 -28.13 -62.15 35.85
C HIS A 219 -27.53 -63.51 35.43
N LYS A 220 -26.24 -63.56 35.06
CA LYS A 220 -25.59 -64.86 34.77
C LYS A 220 -25.47 -65.72 36.03
N ASN A 221 -25.25 -65.11 37.20
CA ASN A 221 -25.16 -65.82 38.46
C ASN A 221 -26.54 -66.32 38.98
N SER A 222 -27.64 -65.61 38.68
CA SER A 222 -28.99 -66.14 38.95
C SER A 222 -29.30 -67.36 38.07
N SER A 223 -28.87 -67.35 36.82
CA SER A 223 -29.05 -68.50 35.91
C SER A 223 -28.22 -69.74 36.30
N SER A 224 -27.12 -69.59 37.05
CA SER A 224 -26.36 -70.72 37.59
C SER A 224 -26.96 -71.32 38.86
N SER A 225 -27.84 -70.59 39.57
CA SER A 225 -28.50 -71.09 40.79
C SER A 225 -29.67 -72.03 40.47
N ASP A 226 -30.35 -71.81 39.33
CA ASP A 226 -31.50 -72.64 38.91
C ASP A 226 -31.10 -74.03 38.38
N ALA A 227 -29.84 -74.22 37.96
CA ALA A 227 -29.35 -75.51 37.46
C ALA A 227 -28.90 -76.48 38.59
N ALA A 228 -28.76 -76.01 39.84
CA ALA A 228 -28.23 -76.82 40.93
C ALA A 228 -29.28 -77.62 41.72
N ASN A 229 -30.58 -77.46 41.43
CA ASN A 229 -31.66 -78.11 42.20
C ASN A 229 -32.40 -79.25 41.47
N MET A 230 -31.77 -79.84 40.44
CA MET A 230 -32.33 -81.01 39.74
C MET A 230 -31.31 -82.14 39.67
N LEU A 231 -31.23 -82.95 40.73
CA LEU A 231 -30.72 -84.32 40.65
C LEU A 231 -31.72 -85.30 41.30
N PRO A 232 -31.91 -86.49 40.72
CA PRO A 232 -33.06 -87.34 40.99
C PRO A 232 -32.88 -88.25 42.20
N ASN A 233 -34.01 -88.45 42.86
CA ASN A 233 -34.38 -89.49 43.81
C ASN A 233 -33.94 -90.91 43.37
N VAL A 234 -33.12 -91.58 44.19
CA VAL A 234 -32.91 -93.04 44.15
C VAL A 234 -33.09 -93.57 45.57
N GLN A 235 -34.08 -94.46 45.73
CA GLN A 235 -34.44 -95.13 46.98
C GLN A 235 -33.47 -96.27 47.35
N PRO A 236 -33.45 -96.68 48.64
CA PRO A 236 -32.42 -97.56 49.21
C PRO A 236 -32.78 -99.04 49.13
N THR A 237 -31.79 -99.91 48.87
CA THR A 237 -31.90 -101.36 49.09
C THR A 237 -30.92 -101.80 50.18
N SER A 238 -31.51 -102.26 51.30
CA SER A 238 -31.09 -103.36 52.21
C SER A 238 -29.78 -104.11 51.84
N THR A 239 -28.84 -104.50 52.70
CA THR A 239 -28.82 -104.98 54.11
C THR A 239 -27.34 -105.37 54.45
N PRO A 240 -26.97 -105.83 55.66
CA PRO A 240 -25.81 -105.29 56.38
C PRO A 240 -24.60 -106.24 56.53
N SER A 241 -23.50 -105.66 57.03
CA SER A 241 -22.66 -106.18 58.13
C SER A 241 -22.21 -107.66 58.10
N LYS A 242 -20.91 -107.88 57.89
CA LYS A 242 -19.92 -108.41 58.87
C LYS A 242 -18.80 -109.21 58.21
N ASN A 243 -17.58 -108.98 58.72
CA ASN A 243 -16.48 -109.94 58.86
C ASN A 243 -15.91 -110.47 57.53
N ALA A 244 -14.68 -110.97 57.41
CA ALA A 244 -13.55 -111.22 58.27
C ALA A 244 -12.34 -111.24 57.28
N ILE A 245 -11.18 -110.70 57.64
CA ILE A 245 -10.02 -111.48 58.10
C ILE A 245 -9.52 -112.51 57.07
N ALA A 246 -8.23 -112.33 56.71
CA ALA A 246 -7.28 -113.37 56.25
C ALA A 246 -7.56 -113.96 54.85
N SER A 247 -6.57 -114.33 54.03
CA SER A 247 -5.13 -114.54 54.19
C SER A 247 -4.56 -114.93 52.83
N LEU A 248 -3.25 -114.71 52.70
CA LEU A 248 -2.31 -115.25 51.69
C LEU A 248 -2.32 -114.60 50.31
#